data_AF-A0A1F8GB19-F1
#
_entry.id   AF-A0A1F8GB19-F1
#
_cell.length_a   1.000
_cell.length_b   1.000
_cell.length_c   1.000
_cell.angle_alpha   90.00
_cell.angle_beta   90.00
_cell.angle_gamma   90.00
#
_symmetry.space_group_name_H-M   'P 1'
#
loop_
_entity.id
_entity.type
_entity.pdbx_description
1 polymer ?
#
loop_
_entity_poly.entity_id
_entity_poly.type
_entity_poly.pdbx_seq_one_letter_code
_entity_poly.pdbx_strand_id
1 'polypeptide(L)'
;MPDIKYPYLPEGRTIKYVPETHPGMIIAREEARRHSLDKVMPTGSIVVKDARILGRGANGSDYHTKHECERIRRQCPTGIGYELCEGCHPKNHSETKAILDAHGRDTMNADLYLWGHWWCCQWCWDTMIEAGIANVFLVKNSEVLFNKEHSDNIVGRQFTA
;
A
#
# COMPACT_ATOMS: atom_id res chain seq x y z
N MET A 1 19.92 9.52 -7.85
CA MET A 1 18.61 9.37 -7.20
C MET A 1 18.80 9.67 -5.72
N PRO A 2 17.84 10.28 -5.02
CA PRO A 2 17.97 10.47 -3.58
C PRO A 2 18.19 9.10 -2.91
N ASP A 3 19.00 9.07 -1.85
CA ASP A 3 19.19 7.88 -1.03
C ASP A 3 17.98 7.73 -0.10
N ILE A 4 16.97 6.98 -0.56
CA ILE A 4 15.71 6.80 0.18
C ILE A 4 15.91 5.72 1.25
N LYS A 5 15.85 6.14 2.52
CA LYS A 5 15.90 5.21 3.65
C LYS A 5 14.50 4.70 3.99
N TYR A 6 14.16 3.51 3.49
CA TYR A 6 12.90 2.87 3.81
C TYR A 6 12.88 2.36 5.27
N PRO A 7 11.73 2.42 5.95
CA PRO A 7 11.58 1.80 7.26
C PRO A 7 11.80 0.28 7.24
N TYR A 8 11.51 -0.36 6.11
CA TYR A 8 11.76 -1.78 5.89
C TYR A 8 11.90 -2.08 4.39
N LEU A 9 12.89 -2.90 4.03
CA LEU A 9 13.09 -3.45 2.69
C LEU A 9 13.77 -4.83 2.84
N PRO A 10 13.16 -5.94 2.37
CA PRO A 10 13.79 -7.25 2.39
C PRO A 10 15.08 -7.29 1.57
N GLU A 11 16.03 -8.13 1.98
CA GLU A 11 17.25 -8.38 1.22
C GLU A 11 16.94 -8.86 -0.22
N GLY A 12 17.67 -8.32 -1.20
CA GLY A 12 17.49 -8.66 -2.62
C GLY A 12 16.21 -8.09 -3.26
N ARG A 13 15.38 -7.35 -2.53
CA ARG A 13 14.20 -6.67 -3.08
C ARG A 13 14.48 -5.19 -3.34
N THR A 14 13.75 -4.65 -4.31
CA THR A 14 13.81 -3.22 -4.67
C THR A 14 12.40 -2.70 -4.91
N ILE A 15 12.21 -1.42 -4.65
CA ILE A 15 10.98 -0.70 -5.01
C ILE A 15 11.22 -0.02 -6.36
N LYS A 16 10.29 -0.22 -7.29
CA LYS A 16 10.31 0.43 -8.61
C LYS A 16 9.37 1.63 -8.60
N TYR A 17 9.60 2.57 -9.52
CA TYR A 17 8.88 3.83 -9.56
C TYR A 17 8.30 4.13 -10.94
N VAL A 18 7.05 4.54 -10.98
CA VAL A 18 6.32 4.95 -12.18
C VAL A 18 5.71 6.34 -12.00
N PRO A 19 5.55 7.14 -13.07
CA PRO A 19 4.78 8.38 -12.96
C PRO A 19 3.34 8.07 -12.56
N GLU A 20 2.66 9.03 -11.93
CA GLU A 20 1.24 8.88 -11.57
C GLU A 20 0.34 8.63 -12.80
N THR A 21 0.78 9.11 -13.98
CA THR A 21 0.11 8.90 -15.27
C THR A 21 0.27 7.48 -15.84
N HIS A 22 1.03 6.60 -15.19
CA HIS A 22 1.15 5.20 -15.62
C HIS A 22 -0.20 4.49 -15.50
N PRO A 23 -0.65 3.71 -16.50
CA PRO A 23 -1.98 3.09 -16.50
C PRO A 23 -2.27 2.27 -15.23
N GLY A 24 -1.31 1.45 -14.78
CA GLY A 24 -1.47 0.68 -13.54
C GLY A 24 -1.62 1.55 -12.29
N MET A 25 -0.91 2.68 -12.25
CA MET A 25 -0.94 3.60 -11.10
C MET A 25 -2.23 4.43 -11.08
N ILE A 26 -2.73 4.86 -12.25
CA ILE A 26 -4.05 5.52 -12.37
C ILE A 26 -5.14 4.62 -11.79
N ILE A 27 -5.09 3.33 -12.10
CA ILE A 27 -6.10 2.38 -11.64
C ILE A 27 -5.97 2.13 -10.13
N ALA A 28 -4.75 1.96 -9.61
CA ALA A 28 -4.51 1.84 -8.17
C ALA A 28 -4.98 3.10 -7.40
N ARG A 29 -4.77 4.30 -7.96
CA ARG A 29 -5.28 5.56 -7.41
C ARG A 29 -6.80 5.60 -7.36
N GLU A 30 -7.46 5.19 -8.44
CA GLU A 30 -8.93 5.15 -8.48
C GLU A 30 -9.50 4.12 -7.49
N GLU A 31 -8.81 2.99 -7.30
CA GLU A 31 -9.16 1.99 -6.30
C GLU A 31 -9.13 2.60 -4.89
N ALA A 32 -8.04 3.31 -4.56
CA ALA A 32 -7.92 4.03 -3.29
C ALA A 32 -9.02 5.08 -3.11
N ARG A 33 -9.26 5.91 -4.15
CA ARG A 33 -10.24 7.00 -4.11
C ARG A 33 -11.67 6.53 -3.87
N ARG A 34 -12.04 5.38 -4.45
CA ARG A 34 -13.42 4.88 -4.42
C ARG A 34 -13.72 3.98 -3.25
N HIS A 35 -12.74 3.18 -2.81
CA HIS A 35 -13.00 2.06 -1.91
C HIS A 35 -12.20 2.09 -0.61
N SER A 36 -11.23 3.00 -0.45
CA SER A 36 -10.53 3.12 0.82
C SER A 36 -11.47 3.61 1.92
N LEU A 37 -11.36 2.98 3.09
CA LEU A 37 -12.05 3.41 4.31
C LEU A 37 -11.14 4.25 5.21
N ASP A 38 -9.86 4.40 4.88
CA ASP A 38 -8.91 5.27 5.59
C ASP A 38 -9.00 6.70 5.04
N LYS A 39 -9.40 7.64 5.89
CA LYS A 39 -9.58 9.06 5.53
C LYS A 39 -8.28 9.85 5.52
N VAL A 40 -7.22 9.36 6.17
CA VAL A 40 -5.96 10.08 6.35
C VAL A 40 -4.93 9.59 5.33
N MET A 41 -4.78 8.27 5.24
CA MET A 41 -3.85 7.60 4.34
C MET A 41 -4.61 6.56 3.51
N PRO A 42 -5.50 6.99 2.59
CA PRO A 42 -6.06 6.06 1.64
C PRO A 42 -4.94 5.40 0.85
N THR A 43 -5.06 4.09 0.59
CA THR A 43 -4.16 3.35 -0.29
C THR A 43 -4.97 2.40 -1.15
N GLY A 44 -4.43 2.10 -2.33
CA GLY A 44 -5.04 1.23 -3.32
C GLY A 44 -3.96 0.47 -4.06
N SER A 45 -4.23 -0.81 -4.32
CA SER A 45 -3.30 -1.72 -4.97
C SER A 45 -4.00 -2.51 -6.07
N ILE A 46 -3.24 -2.79 -7.13
CA ILE A 46 -3.64 -3.78 -8.14
C ILE A 46 -2.49 -4.76 -8.41
N VAL A 47 -2.86 -6.01 -8.67
CA VAL A 47 -1.95 -7.05 -9.15
C VAL A 47 -2.14 -7.20 -10.66
N VAL A 48 -1.06 -7.15 -11.43
CA VAL A 48 -1.06 -7.16 -12.89
C VAL A 48 -0.11 -8.22 -13.42
N LYS A 49 -0.58 -9.01 -14.40
CA LYS A 49 0.24 -9.96 -15.15
C LYS A 49 -0.24 -10.01 -16.60
N ASP A 50 0.68 -10.02 -17.55
CA ASP A 50 0.37 -10.10 -19.00
C ASP A 50 -0.68 -9.07 -19.45
N ALA A 51 -0.52 -7.82 -18.98
CA ALA A 51 -1.44 -6.70 -19.21
C ALA A 51 -2.88 -6.90 -18.68
N ARG A 52 -3.11 -7.90 -17.82
CA ARG A 52 -4.39 -8.18 -17.16
C ARG A 52 -4.32 -7.88 -15.68
N ILE A 53 -5.39 -7.31 -15.15
CA ILE A 53 -5.54 -7.11 -13.70
C ILE A 53 -6.04 -8.43 -13.12
N LEU A 54 -5.26 -9.00 -12.21
CA LEU A 54 -5.59 -10.24 -11.51
C LEU A 54 -6.39 -9.98 -10.23
N GLY A 55 -6.09 -8.88 -9.53
CA GLY A 55 -6.80 -8.51 -8.30
C GLY A 55 -6.65 -7.03 -7.95
N ARG A 56 -7.56 -6.54 -7.11
CA ARG A 56 -7.69 -5.15 -6.66
C ARG A 56 -7.93 -5.08 -5.16
N GLY A 57 -7.44 -4.04 -4.50
CA GLY A 57 -7.70 -3.84 -3.08
C GLY A 57 -7.46 -2.42 -2.61
N ALA A 58 -8.32 -1.93 -1.72
CA ALA A 58 -8.15 -0.65 -1.03
C ALA A 58 -8.08 -0.85 0.48
N ASN A 59 -7.28 -0.04 1.17
CA ASN A 59 -7.07 -0.23 2.60
C ASN A 59 -8.26 0.20 3.47
N GLY A 60 -8.21 -0.27 4.72
CA GLY A 60 -9.10 0.16 5.79
C GLY A 60 -10.16 -0.87 6.17
N SER A 61 -10.83 -0.58 7.28
CA SER A 61 -11.95 -1.33 7.82
C SER A 61 -12.88 -0.35 8.56
N ASP A 62 -14.07 -0.82 8.96
CA ASP A 62 -15.00 -0.04 9.78
C ASP A 62 -14.63 -0.02 11.27
N TYR A 63 -13.57 -0.73 11.69
CA TYR A 63 -13.19 -0.89 13.09
C TYR A 63 -13.02 0.46 13.81
N HIS A 64 -12.28 1.39 13.20
CA HIS A 64 -12.00 2.70 13.81
C HIS A 64 -13.21 3.66 13.83
N THR A 65 -14.34 3.28 13.23
CA THR A 65 -15.60 4.03 13.39
C THR A 65 -16.31 3.68 14.69
N LYS A 66 -16.00 2.51 15.27
CA LYS A 66 -16.65 1.95 16.45
C LYS A 66 -15.70 1.80 17.64
N HIS A 67 -14.40 1.75 17.38
CA HIS A 67 -13.38 1.43 18.37
C HIS A 67 -12.16 2.35 18.22
N GLU A 68 -11.47 2.63 19.32
CA GLU A 68 -10.20 3.35 19.29
C GLU A 68 -9.07 2.48 18.72
N CYS A 69 -8.04 3.12 18.18
CA CYS A 69 -6.86 2.41 17.70
C CYS A 69 -5.94 2.04 18.87
N GLU A 70 -5.80 0.74 19.15
CA GLU A 70 -4.95 0.24 20.24
C GLU A 70 -3.47 0.61 20.07
N ARG A 71 -2.99 0.71 18.82
CA ARG A 71 -1.62 1.15 18.50
C ARG A 71 -1.38 2.60 18.90
N ILE A 72 -2.37 3.46 18.72
CA ILE A 72 -2.29 4.87 19.17
C ILE A 72 -2.29 4.90 20.70
N ARG A 73 -3.19 4.15 21.35
CA ARG A 73 -3.26 4.05 22.81
C ARG A 73 -1.95 3.60 23.44
N ARG A 74 -1.21 2.71 22.76
CA ARG A 74 0.10 2.19 23.19
C ARG A 74 1.31 2.90 22.60
N GLN A 75 1.11 3.99 21.85
CA GLN A 75 2.18 4.75 21.20
C GLN A 75 3.12 3.88 20.34
N CYS A 76 2.58 2.88 19.64
CA CYS A 76 3.37 2.01 18.78
C CYS A 76 4.01 2.80 17.62
N PRO A 77 5.30 2.58 17.30
CA PRO A 77 5.92 3.18 16.13
C PRO A 77 5.23 2.80 14.82
N THR A 78 5.38 3.66 13.80
CA THR A 78 4.95 3.37 12.43
C THR A 78 5.60 2.07 11.95
N GLY A 79 4.81 1.19 11.33
CA GLY A 79 5.30 -0.11 10.86
C GLY A 79 5.28 -1.25 11.87
N ILE A 80 4.97 -1.00 13.15
CA ILE A 80 5.08 -1.99 14.24
C ILE A 80 3.74 -2.18 14.95
N GLY A 81 3.49 -3.40 15.45
CA GLY A 81 2.35 -3.71 16.33
C GLY A 81 1.00 -3.77 15.61
N TYR A 82 1.00 -4.06 14.30
CA TYR A 82 -0.23 -4.09 13.49
C TYR A 82 -1.25 -5.13 13.99
N GLU A 83 -0.77 -6.23 14.53
CA GLU A 83 -1.55 -7.30 15.16
C GLU A 83 -2.32 -6.86 16.41
N LEU A 84 -1.89 -5.75 17.05
CA LEU A 84 -2.54 -5.23 18.27
C LEU A 84 -3.87 -4.54 18.00
N CYS A 85 -4.15 -4.18 16.74
CA CYS A 85 -5.35 -3.44 16.37
C CYS A 85 -5.96 -4.00 15.10
N GLU A 86 -7.19 -4.52 15.21
CA GLU A 86 -7.96 -5.03 14.07
C GLU A 86 -8.05 -4.01 12.93
N GLY A 87 -8.28 -2.73 13.25
CA GLY A 87 -8.35 -1.66 12.25
C GLY A 87 -7.04 -1.41 11.48
N CYS A 88 -5.89 -1.67 12.11
CA CYS A 88 -4.58 -1.56 11.49
C CYS A 88 -4.01 -2.90 11.01
N HIS A 89 -4.73 -4.01 11.21
CA HIS A 89 -4.19 -5.34 10.93
C HIS A 89 -3.78 -5.45 9.45
N PRO A 90 -2.65 -6.11 9.09
CA PRO A 90 -2.14 -6.10 7.71
C PRO A 90 -3.13 -6.69 6.69
N LYS A 91 -4.04 -7.58 7.12
CA LYS A 91 -5.17 -8.05 6.30
C LYS A 91 -6.05 -6.93 5.72
N ASN A 92 -6.05 -5.76 6.35
CA ASN A 92 -6.79 -4.59 5.91
C ASN A 92 -5.96 -3.66 5.00
N HIS A 93 -4.69 -3.98 4.73
CA HIS A 93 -3.85 -3.23 3.80
C HIS A 93 -4.25 -3.53 2.35
N SER A 94 -4.03 -2.55 1.47
CA SER A 94 -4.43 -2.64 0.07
C SER A 94 -3.72 -3.78 -0.68
N GLU A 95 -2.45 -4.01 -0.36
CA GLU A 95 -1.57 -5.00 -0.99
C GLU A 95 -2.10 -6.41 -0.71
N THR A 96 -2.37 -6.71 0.57
CA THR A 96 -2.91 -8.00 0.99
C THR A 96 -4.30 -8.25 0.42
N LYS A 97 -5.17 -7.23 0.39
CA LYS A 97 -6.50 -7.35 -0.23
C LYS A 97 -6.42 -7.60 -1.74
N ALA A 98 -5.53 -6.91 -2.45
CA ALA A 98 -5.36 -7.09 -3.90
C ALA A 98 -4.85 -8.50 -4.25
N ILE A 99 -3.95 -9.05 -3.42
CA ILE A 99 -3.46 -10.43 -3.56
C ILE A 99 -4.56 -11.43 -3.25
N LEU A 100 -5.37 -11.19 -2.21
CA LEU A 100 -6.51 -12.04 -1.87
C LEU A 100 -7.59 -12.04 -2.96
N ASP A 101 -7.87 -10.89 -3.57
CA ASP A 101 -8.80 -10.77 -4.71
C ASP A 101 -8.30 -11.53 -5.95
N ALA A 102 -6.97 -11.69 -6.08
CA ALA A 102 -6.36 -12.51 -7.12
C ALA A 102 -6.36 -14.02 -6.79
N HIS A 103 -6.98 -14.47 -5.70
CA HIS A 103 -6.99 -15.88 -5.29
C HIS A 103 -7.52 -16.80 -6.40
N GLY A 104 -6.84 -17.93 -6.59
CA GLY A 104 -7.15 -18.89 -7.65
C GLY A 104 -6.61 -18.50 -9.04
N ARG A 105 -5.88 -17.37 -9.15
CA ARG A 105 -5.16 -16.96 -10.36
C ARG A 105 -3.66 -17.15 -10.17
N ASP A 106 -2.94 -17.33 -11.27
CA ASP A 106 -1.48 -17.41 -11.25
C ASP A 106 -0.85 -16.01 -11.11
N THR A 107 -0.44 -15.68 -9.89
CA THR A 107 0.25 -14.44 -9.54
C THR A 107 1.78 -14.54 -9.64
N MET A 108 2.33 -15.69 -10.03
CA MET A 108 3.77 -15.88 -10.13
C MET A 108 4.37 -14.90 -11.15
N ASN A 109 5.41 -14.19 -10.74
CA ASN A 109 6.07 -13.12 -11.50
C ASN A 109 5.18 -11.92 -11.86
N ALA A 110 4.04 -11.74 -11.18
CA ALA A 110 3.18 -10.58 -11.39
C ALA A 110 3.80 -9.30 -10.79
N ASP A 111 3.26 -8.16 -11.21
CA ASP A 111 3.58 -6.83 -10.72
C ASP A 111 2.47 -6.32 -9.79
N LEU A 112 2.85 -5.65 -8.70
CA LEU A 112 1.92 -4.92 -7.83
C LEU A 112 2.15 -3.42 -7.99
N TYR A 113 1.07 -2.67 -8.24
CA TYR A 113 1.10 -1.20 -8.25
C TYR A 113 0.40 -0.70 -6.99
N LEU A 114 1.10 0.09 -6.18
CA LEU A 114 0.61 0.64 -4.91
C LEU A 114 0.56 2.16 -4.99
N TRP A 115 -0.64 2.71 -4.83
CA TRP A 115 -0.88 4.13 -4.65
C TRP A 115 -1.08 4.46 -3.17
N GLY A 116 -0.64 5.64 -2.74
CA GLY A 116 -0.96 6.21 -1.42
C GLY A 116 0.07 5.92 -0.34
N HIS A 117 1.16 5.24 -0.70
CA HIS A 117 2.26 4.97 0.21
C HIS A 117 3.62 5.07 -0.50
N TRP A 118 4.70 5.11 0.28
CA TRP A 118 6.08 5.32 -0.17
C TRP A 118 7.05 4.20 0.21
N TRP A 119 6.52 3.17 0.87
CA TRP A 119 7.20 1.93 1.23
C TRP A 119 6.13 0.88 1.55
N CYS A 120 6.54 -0.39 1.68
CA CYS A 120 5.67 -1.48 2.13
C CYS A 120 6.17 -2.02 3.47
N CYS A 121 5.25 -2.32 4.39
CA CYS A 121 5.64 -2.94 5.65
C CYS A 121 6.10 -4.40 5.45
N GLN A 122 6.76 -4.96 6.47
CA GLN A 122 7.25 -6.34 6.43
C GLN A 122 6.16 -7.35 6.04
N TRP A 123 4.98 -7.27 6.68
CA TRP A 123 3.86 -8.14 6.35
C TRP A 123 3.39 -8.07 4.89
N CYS A 124 3.36 -6.87 4.30
CA CYS A 124 2.99 -6.70 2.90
C CYS A 124 4.06 -7.26 1.97
N TRP A 125 5.34 -7.10 2.32
CA TRP A 125 6.43 -7.76 1.61
C TRP A 125 6.34 -9.27 1.68
N ASP A 126 6.15 -9.84 2.87
CA ASP A 126 6.02 -11.28 3.07
C ASP A 126 4.84 -11.82 2.25
N THR A 127 3.68 -11.13 2.28
CA THR A 127 2.51 -11.49 1.46
C THR A 127 2.82 -11.46 -0.05
N MET A 128 3.52 -10.42 -0.53
CA MET A 128 3.94 -10.32 -1.93
C MET A 128 4.90 -11.44 -2.32
N ILE A 129 5.87 -11.75 -1.45
CA ILE A 129 6.88 -12.79 -1.68
C ILE A 129 6.23 -14.17 -1.76
N GLU A 130 5.36 -14.49 -0.79
CA GLU A 130 4.62 -15.76 -0.74
C GLU A 130 3.70 -15.94 -1.96
N ALA A 131 3.07 -14.87 -2.42
CA ALA A 131 2.24 -14.88 -3.63
C ALA A 131 3.03 -14.90 -4.94
N GLY A 132 4.37 -14.89 -4.90
CA GLY A 132 5.21 -14.90 -6.09
C GLY A 132 5.23 -13.57 -6.86
N ILE A 133 4.84 -12.45 -6.24
CA ILE A 133 4.93 -11.12 -6.85
C ILE A 133 6.42 -10.76 -7.05
N ALA A 134 6.78 -10.42 -8.29
CA ALA A 134 8.15 -10.08 -8.63
C ALA A 134 8.49 -8.64 -8.24
N ASN A 135 7.59 -7.71 -8.54
CA ASN A 135 7.86 -6.27 -8.46
C ASN A 135 6.75 -5.52 -7.72
N VAL A 136 7.15 -4.49 -6.98
CA VAL A 136 6.24 -3.46 -6.48
C VAL A 136 6.60 -2.11 -7.10
N PHE A 137 5.58 -1.39 -7.56
CA PHE A 137 5.71 -0.08 -8.18
C PHE A 137 4.99 0.98 -7.35
N LEU A 138 5.72 2.02 -6.98
CA LEU A 138 5.19 3.21 -6.30
C LEU A 138 5.17 4.42 -7.25
N VAL A 139 4.45 5.46 -6.83
CA VAL A 139 4.48 6.75 -7.53
C VAL A 139 5.88 7.35 -7.40
N LYS A 140 6.43 7.90 -8.49
CA LYS A 140 7.64 8.73 -8.41
C LYS A 140 7.49 9.82 -7.36
N ASN A 141 8.52 10.04 -6.56
CA ASN A 141 8.52 10.97 -5.42
C ASN A 141 7.51 10.60 -4.32
N SER A 142 7.07 9.35 -4.22
CA SER A 142 6.17 8.90 -3.16
C SER A 142 6.68 9.24 -1.76
N GLU A 143 7.99 9.19 -1.54
CA GLU A 143 8.68 9.52 -0.28
C GLU A 143 8.55 11.00 0.12
N VAL A 144 8.17 11.86 -0.81
CA VAL A 144 7.76 13.24 -0.56
C VAL A 144 6.25 13.29 -0.38
N LEU A 145 5.50 12.74 -1.35
CA LEU A 145 4.04 12.86 -1.44
C LEU A 145 3.30 12.21 -0.26
N PHE A 146 3.75 11.03 0.18
CA PHE A 146 3.04 10.20 1.14
C PHE A 146 3.79 10.03 2.48
N ASN A 147 4.94 10.69 2.64
CA ASN A 147 5.63 10.72 3.92
C ASN A 147 5.09 11.85 4.80
N LYS A 148 4.45 11.49 5.91
CA LYS A 148 3.88 12.44 6.86
C LYS A 148 4.91 13.41 7.46
N GLU A 149 6.17 13.03 7.48
CA GLU A 149 7.26 13.84 8.04
C GLU A 149 7.81 14.86 7.03
N HIS A 150 7.53 14.69 5.74
CA HIS A 150 8.01 15.61 4.71
C HIS A 150 7.12 16.85 4.63
N SER A 151 7.67 18.07 4.58
CA SER A 151 6.88 19.32 4.55
C SER A 151 5.92 19.40 3.36
N ASP A 152 6.37 18.91 2.21
CA ASP A 152 5.67 19.03 0.94
C ASP A 152 4.71 17.86 0.65
N ASN A 153 4.34 17.08 1.68
CA ASN A 153 3.46 15.95 1.50
C ASN A 153 2.02 16.38 1.14
N ILE A 154 1.28 15.43 0.57
CA ILE A 154 -0.15 15.60 0.20
C ILE A 154 -1.07 14.78 1.12
N VAL A 155 -0.59 14.34 2.28
CA VAL A 155 -1.38 13.54 3.22
C VAL A 155 -2.59 14.34 3.72
N GLY A 156 -3.78 13.75 3.64
CA GLY A 156 -5.07 14.40 3.89
C GLY A 156 -5.59 15.27 2.74
N ARG A 157 -4.82 15.45 1.66
CA ARG A 157 -5.13 16.25 0.46
C ARG A 157 -4.92 15.46 -0.84
N GLN A 158 -4.89 14.14 -0.76
CA GLN A 158 -4.46 13.31 -1.87
C GLN A 158 -5.44 13.32 -3.07
N PHE A 159 -6.70 13.68 -2.82
CA PHE A 159 -7.76 13.73 -3.84
C PHE A 159 -8.45 15.09 -3.92
N THR A 160 -7.89 16.13 -3.30
CA THR A 160 -8.38 17.49 -3.44
C THR A 160 -7.82 18.09 -4.73
N ALA A 161 -8.69 18.67 -5.54
CA ALA A 161 -8.33 19.38 -6.78
C ALA A 161 -7.60 20.69 -6.50
#